data_AF-A0A7X8ZKH4-F1
#
_entry.id   AF-A0A7X8ZKH4-F1
#
_cell.length_a   1.000
_cell.length_b   1.000
_cell.length_c   1.000
_cell.angle_alpha   90.00
_cell.angle_beta   90.00
_cell.angle_gamma   90.00
#
_symmetry.space_group_name_H-M   'P 1'
#
loop_
_entity.id
_entity.type
_entity.pdbx_description
1 polymer ?
#
loop_
_entity_poly.entity_id
_entity_poly.type
_entity_poly.pdbx_seq_one_letter_code
_entity_poly.pdbx_strand_id
1 'polypeptide(L)'
;YPVEFSSQGILQLAVNALPDGELLLGLFNNSALPWSGEVKVKGLVQAEASEVYPQAQPFDLRSATVEPFSAKIIRVSQAAG
;
A
#
# COMPACT_ATOMS: atom_id res chain seq x y z
N TYR A 1 1.23 14.53 -12.91
CA TYR A 1 0.64 14.93 -11.62
C TYR A 1 1.77 15.39 -10.70
N PRO A 2 1.81 16.62 -10.17
CA PRO A 2 2.79 16.98 -9.15
C PRO A 2 2.22 16.54 -7.80
N VAL A 3 2.81 15.49 -7.23
CA VAL A 3 2.51 15.07 -5.86
C VAL A 3 3.68 15.48 -5.00
N GLU A 4 3.42 16.32 -4.00
CA GLU A 4 4.41 16.76 -3.01
C GLU A 4 4.07 16.12 -1.67
N PHE A 5 5.06 15.54 -0.97
CA PHE A 5 4.86 14.84 0.28
C PHE A 5 5.62 15.52 1.42
N SER A 6 4.90 16.05 2.39
CA SER A 6 5.44 16.43 3.70
C SER A 6 5.37 15.22 4.62
N SER A 7 6.50 14.55 4.88
CA SER A 7 6.56 13.43 5.82
C SER A 7 7.27 13.82 7.11
N GLN A 8 6.50 14.30 8.08
CA GLN A 8 6.85 14.16 9.50
C GLN A 8 5.89 13.14 10.11
N GLY A 9 6.26 11.86 10.05
CA GLY A 9 5.54 10.76 10.74
C GLY A 9 5.41 9.46 9.96
N ILE A 10 6.23 8.47 10.35
CA ILE A 10 6.00 7.02 10.43
C ILE A 10 5.71 6.23 9.13
N LEU A 11 4.88 6.70 8.19
CA LEU A 11 4.62 5.98 6.93
C LEU A 11 4.46 6.93 5.73
N GLN A 12 5.27 6.74 4.69
CA GLN A 12 5.10 7.38 3.38
C GLN A 12 4.33 6.45 2.45
N LEU A 13 3.47 7.01 1.59
CA LEU A 13 2.67 6.27 0.62
C LEU A 13 2.97 6.78 -0.80
N ALA A 14 3.36 5.88 -1.69
CA ALA A 14 3.39 6.12 -3.13
C ALA A 14 2.26 5.35 -3.80
N VAL A 15 1.67 5.91 -4.86
CA VAL A 15 0.58 5.28 -5.62
C VAL A 15 0.94 5.35 -7.10
N ASN A 16 0.87 4.21 -7.78
CA ASN A 16 1.03 4.11 -9.22
C ASN A 16 -0.18 3.37 -9.82
N ALA A 17 -0.92 4.02 -10.72
CA ALA A 17 -2.02 3.40 -11.43
C ALA A 17 -1.48 2.67 -12.67
N LEU A 18 -1.84 1.40 -12.81
CA LEU A 18 -1.43 0.55 -13.92
C LEU A 18 -2.40 0.68 -15.11
N PRO A 19 -1.95 0.42 -16.35
CA PRO A 19 -2.80 0.51 -17.54
C PRO A 19 -4.02 -0.41 -17.56
N ASP A 20 -3.98 -1.50 -16.79
CA ASP A 20 -5.06 -2.49 -16.62
C ASP A 20 -6.11 -2.06 -15.57
N GLY A 21 -5.95 -0.89 -14.96
CA GLY A 21 -6.86 -0.36 -13.95
C GLY A 21 -6.51 -0.78 -12.52
N GLU A 22 -5.44 -1.55 -12.33
CA GLU A 22 -4.94 -1.90 -11.01
C GLU A 22 -4.10 -0.78 -10.39
N LEU A 23 -3.81 -0.89 -9.10
CA LEU A 23 -2.97 0.03 -8.35
C LEU A 23 -1.75 -0.69 -7.77
N LEU A 24 -0.59 -0.05 -7.82
CA LEU A 24 0.56 -0.38 -6.98
C LEU A 24 0.68 0.68 -5.88
N LEU A 25 0.66 0.22 -4.64
CA LEU A 25 0.84 1.04 -3.45
C LEU A 25 2.21 0.73 -2.85
N GLY A 26 3.07 1.75 -2.73
CA GLY A 26 4.33 1.66 -1.98
C GLY A 26 4.12 2.20 -0.57
N LEU A 27 4.24 1.34 0.44
CA LEU A 27 4.19 1.71 1.85
C LEU A 27 5.61 1.71 2.41
N PHE A 28 6.10 2.85 2.87
CA PHE A 28 7.47 3.01 3.37
C PHE A 28 7.46 3.45 4.82
N ASN A 29 7.96 2.62 5.72
CA ASN A 29 8.13 2.99 7.12
C ASN A 29 9.59 3.41 7.34
N ASN A 30 9.81 4.71 7.53
CA ASN A 30 11.13 5.27 7.81
C ASN A 30 11.40 5.49 9.30
N SER A 31 10.54 4.96 10.17
CA SER A 31 10.66 5.08 11.62
C SER A 31 11.24 3.82 12.25
N ALA A 32 11.69 3.96 13.50
CA ALA A 32 12.19 2.86 14.31
C ALA A 32 11.06 2.01 14.94
N LEU A 33 9.79 2.35 14.70
CA LEU A 33 8.64 1.65 15.25
C LEU A 33 7.83 1.02 14.12
N PRO A 34 7.19 -0.14 14.32
CA PRO A 34 6.28 -0.69 13.33
C PRO A 34 5.09 0.25 13.14
N TRP A 35 4.64 0.38 11.91
CA TRP A 35 3.38 1.02 11.60
C TRP A 35 2.30 -0.05 11.45
N SER A 36 1.15 0.15 12.07
CA SER A 36 -0.04 -0.67 11.86
C SER A 36 -1.24 0.21 11.58
N GLY A 37 -2.04 -0.16 10.59
CA GLY A 37 -3.21 0.61 10.21
C GLY A 37 -4.02 0.01 9.07
N GLU A 38 -4.99 0.77 8.59
CA GLU A 38 -5.86 0.40 7.47
C GLU A 38 -5.49 1.23 6.23
N VAL A 39 -5.45 0.57 5.07
CA VAL A 39 -5.27 1.20 3.75
C VAL A 39 -6.63 1.21 3.04
N LYS A 40 -7.26 2.39 2.98
CA LYS A 40 -8.56 2.57 2.31
C LYS A 40 -8.37 2.99 0.86
N VAL A 41 -8.79 2.15 -0.07
CA VAL A 41 -8.86 2.49 -1.50
C VAL A 41 -10.28 2.89 -1.85
N LYS A 42 -10.52 4.19 -2.09
CA LYS A 42 -11.84 4.69 -2.49
C LYS A 42 -12.11 4.34 -3.96
N GLY A 43 -13.36 3.99 -4.26
CA GLY A 43 -13.81 3.72 -5.63
C GLY A 43 -13.78 2.24 -6.05
N LEU A 44 -13.17 1.36 -5.22
CA LEU A 44 -13.24 -0.10 -5.40
C LEU A 44 -14.26 -0.68 -4.42
N VAL A 45 -15.30 -1.36 -4.94
CA VAL A 45 -16.36 -1.98 -4.12
C VAL A 45 -15.86 -3.26 -3.45
N GLN A 46 -15.00 -4.01 -4.15
CA GLN A 46 -14.31 -5.20 -3.64
C GLN A 46 -12.87 -5.14 -4.17
N ALA A 47 -11.94 -4.77 -3.29
CA ALA A 47 -10.53 -4.71 -3.62
C ALA A 47 -9.84 -5.98 -3.13
N GLU A 48 -9.09 -6.63 -3.99
CA GLU A 48 -8.13 -7.68 -3.63
C GLU A 48 -6.74 -7.07 -3.56
N ALA A 49 -5.94 -7.50 -2.59
CA ALA A 49 -4.59 -6.99 -2.41
C ALA A 49 -3.58 -8.11 -2.21
N SER A 50 -2.44 -7.96 -2.86
CA SER A 50 -1.29 -8.84 -2.70
C SER A 50 -0.04 -8.01 -2.47
N GLU A 51 0.77 -8.40 -1.50
CA GLU A 51 2.13 -7.91 -1.41
C GLU A 51 2.93 -8.53 -2.57
N VAL A 52 3.68 -7.71 -3.29
CA VAL A 52 4.60 -8.13 -4.36
C VAL A 52 6.06 -7.88 -3.98
N TYR A 53 6.31 -7.10 -2.92
CA TYR A 53 7.61 -6.89 -2.30
C TYR A 53 7.44 -6.71 -0.78
N PRO A 54 8.31 -7.31 0.06
CA PRO A 54 9.49 -8.09 -0.31
C PRO A 54 9.17 -9.51 -0.80
N GLN A 55 8.00 -10.04 -0.50
CA GLN A 55 7.59 -11.38 -0.88
C GLN A 55 6.16 -11.39 -1.42
N ALA A 56 5.91 -12.23 -2.42
CA ALA A 56 4.58 -12.45 -2.96
C ALA A 56 3.68 -13.16 -1.93
N GLN A 57 2.66 -12.47 -1.41
CA GLN A 57 1.69 -13.04 -0.47
C GLN A 57 0.36 -12.27 -0.45
N PRO A 58 -0.76 -12.89 -0.06
CA PRO A 58 -2.01 -12.16 0.19
C PRO A 58 -1.79 -11.04 1.22
N PHE A 59 -2.43 -9.89 1.01
CA PHE A 59 -2.30 -8.74 1.90
C PHE A 59 -3.67 -8.24 2.35
N ASP A 60 -3.86 -8.08 3.66
CA ASP A 60 -5.09 -7.51 4.19
C ASP A 60 -4.97 -5.98 4.32
N LEU A 61 -5.70 -5.26 3.45
CA LEU A 61 -5.79 -3.80 3.49
C LEU A 61 -6.41 -3.28 4.81
N ARG A 62 -7.17 -4.09 5.55
CA ARG A 62 -7.81 -3.70 6.81
C ARG A 62 -6.87 -3.82 8.02
N SER A 63 -5.78 -4.56 7.88
CA SER A 63 -4.82 -4.83 8.95
C SER A 63 -3.40 -4.86 8.39
N ALA A 64 -2.98 -3.74 7.81
CA ALA A 64 -1.65 -3.57 7.26
C ALA A 64 -0.64 -3.32 8.38
N THR A 65 0.48 -4.04 8.35
CA THR A 65 1.65 -3.78 9.20
C THR A 65 2.88 -3.61 8.33
N VAL A 66 3.67 -2.57 8.63
CA VAL A 66 4.94 -2.25 7.95
C VAL A 66 6.03 -2.14 9.00
N GLU A 67 7.00 -3.03 8.95
CA GLU A 67 8.10 -3.11 9.90
C GLU A 67 8.99 -1.85 9.89
N PRO A 68 9.73 -1.57 10.97
CA PRO A 68 10.69 -0.46 11.00
C PRO A 68 11.66 -0.50 9.82
N PHE A 69 11.94 0.68 9.25
CA PHE A 69 12.90 0.86 8.15
C PHE A 69 12.66 -0.08 6.95
N SER A 70 11.41 -0.41 6.67
CA SER A 70 11.03 -1.36 5.62
C SER A 70 10.08 -0.73 4.60
N ALA A 71 9.94 -1.42 3.47
CA ALA A 71 8.99 -1.08 2.43
C ALA A 71 8.15 -2.30 2.07
N LYS A 72 6.88 -2.06 1.78
CA LYS A 72 5.98 -3.03 1.15
C LYS A 72 5.45 -2.45 -0.15
N ILE A 73 5.43 -3.26 -1.19
CA ILE A 73 4.73 -2.90 -2.43
C ILE A 73 3.51 -3.80 -2.52
N ILE A 74 2.33 -3.20 -2.58
CA ILE A 74 1.04 -3.88 -2.60
C ILE A 74 0.40 -3.65 -3.96
N ARG A 75 0.06 -4.72 -4.66
CA ARG A 75 -0.77 -4.69 -5.86
C ARG A 75 -2.23 -4.82 -5.45
N VAL A 76 -3.05 -3.87 -5.86
CA VAL A 76 -4.49 -3.83 -5.57
C VAL A 76 -5.26 -3.91 -6.88
N SER A 77 -6.12 -4.90 -6.98
CA SER A 77 -7.01 -5.12 -8.11
C SER A 77 -8.47 -5.01 -7.66
N GLN A 78 -9.36 -4.78 -8.62
CA GLN A 78 -10.79 -4.95 -8.40
C GLN A 78 -11.12 -6.44 -8.48
N ALA A 79 -11.80 -6.99 -7.49
CA ALA A 79 -12.31 -8.35 -7.57
C ALA A 79 -13.27 -8.47 -8.76
N ALA A 80 -13.06 -9.48 -9.60
CA ALA A 80 -14.02 -9.83 -10.65
C ALA A 80 -15.29 -10.36 -9.96
N GLY A 81 -16.39 -9.62 -10.08
CA GLY A 81 -17.70 -10.04 -9.59
C GLY A 81 -18.34 -11.14 -10.41
#